data_AF-A0ABD0P6S0-F1
#
_entry.id   AF-A0ABD0P6S0-F1
#
_cell.length_a   1.000
_cell.length_b   1.000
_cell.length_c   1.000
_cell.angle_alpha   90.00
_cell.angle_beta   90.00
_cell.angle_gamma   90.00
#
_symmetry.space_group_name_H-M   'P 1'
#
loop_
_entity.id
_entity.type
_entity.pdbx_description
1 polymer ?
#
loop_
_entity_poly.entity_id
_entity_poly.type
_entity_poly.pdbx_seq_one_letter_code
_entity_poly.pdbx_strand_id
1 'polypeptide(L)'
;IFSAIPRKFLPHLKNPCWYEEFFGNVTADPYGKNLYALYSKRFQAIYDHLRRAFPAHLHQHAGRQYRLRCLPFFYIIGQPKCGTTDLYDRLRLHPEVHFTTMKEPH
;
A
#
# COMPACT_ATOMS: atom_id res chain seq x y z
N ILE A 1 -5.61 -15.76 5.71
CA ILE A 1 -5.05 -14.54 5.06
C ILE A 1 -4.78 -14.75 3.56
N PHE A 2 -4.06 -15.79 3.14
CA PHE A 2 -3.67 -15.96 1.73
C PHE A 2 -4.78 -16.42 0.77
N SER A 3 -5.94 -16.84 1.28
CA SER A 3 -7.09 -17.27 0.46
C SER A 3 -7.76 -16.14 -0.33
N ALA A 4 -7.53 -14.87 0.05
CA ALA A 4 -8.09 -13.69 -0.62
C ALA A 4 -7.17 -13.13 -1.73
N ILE A 5 -5.99 -13.72 -1.94
CA ILE A 5 -5.02 -13.25 -2.93
C ILE A 5 -5.24 -14.00 -4.25
N PRO A 6 -5.34 -13.30 -5.39
CA PRO A 6 -5.52 -13.96 -6.68
C PRO A 6 -4.28 -14.77 -7.07
N ARG A 7 -4.50 -15.82 -7.87
CA ARG A 7 -3.42 -16.68 -8.38
C ARG A 7 -2.68 -16.11 -9.59
N LYS A 8 -3.19 -15.03 -10.19
CA LYS A 8 -2.60 -14.36 -11.35
C LYS A 8 -2.42 -12.89 -11.03
N PHE A 9 -1.20 -12.41 -11.27
CA PHE A 9 -0.81 -11.02 -11.10
C PHE A 9 -0.59 -10.34 -12.46
N LEU A 10 -0.56 -9.02 -12.46
CA LEU A 10 -0.28 -8.21 -13.64
C LEU A 10 1.19 -8.43 -14.10
N PRO A 11 1.43 -8.88 -15.33
CA PRO A 11 2.76 -9.34 -15.76
C PRO A 11 3.78 -8.22 -15.98
N HIS A 12 3.33 -6.98 -16.13
CA HIS A 12 4.17 -5.80 -16.42
C HIS A 12 4.62 -5.07 -15.16
N LEU A 13 4.20 -5.53 -13.97
CA LEU A 13 4.58 -4.93 -12.69
C LEU A 13 5.54 -5.86 -11.96
N LYS A 14 6.61 -5.29 -11.39
CA LYS A 14 7.57 -6.05 -10.56
C LYS A 14 6.87 -6.62 -9.32
N ASN A 15 6.01 -5.83 -8.69
CA ASN A 15 5.26 -6.24 -7.52
C ASN A 15 4.07 -7.15 -7.91
N PRO A 16 3.73 -8.17 -7.09
CA PRO A 16 2.52 -8.96 -7.30
C PRO A 16 1.27 -8.10 -7.10
N CYS A 17 0.74 -7.58 -8.20
CA CYS A 17 -0.40 -6.66 -8.19
C CYS A 17 -1.58 -7.20 -8.99
N TRP A 18 -2.80 -6.75 -8.64
CA TRP A 18 -4.04 -7.06 -9.34
C TRP A 18 -5.06 -5.93 -9.19
N TYR A 19 -6.03 -5.89 -10.10
CA TYR A 19 -7.19 -5.02 -9.97
C TYR A 19 -8.27 -5.70 -9.12
N GLU A 20 -8.78 -4.97 -8.15
CA GLU A 20 -9.88 -5.38 -7.28
C GLU A 20 -11.05 -4.41 -7.49
N GLU A 21 -12.26 -4.95 -7.71
CA GLU A 21 -13.45 -4.13 -7.91
C GLU A 21 -13.75 -3.30 -6.66
N PHE A 22 -13.96 -2.00 -6.85
CA PHE A 22 -14.23 -1.05 -5.78
C PHE A 22 -15.72 -0.72 -5.75
N PHE A 23 -16.41 -1.22 -4.72
CA PHE A 23 -17.84 -1.00 -4.49
C PHE A 23 -18.14 0.20 -3.57
N GLY A 24 -17.11 0.91 -3.10
CA GLY A 24 -17.26 1.99 -2.14
C GLY A 24 -17.71 3.31 -2.79
N ASN A 25 -18.21 4.23 -1.96
CA ASN A 25 -18.42 5.60 -2.40
C ASN A 25 -17.04 6.26 -2.62
N VAL A 26 -16.80 6.79 -3.83
CA VAL A 26 -15.54 7.45 -4.23
C VAL A 26 -15.24 8.66 -3.35
N THR A 27 -16.26 9.34 -2.82
CA THR A 27 -16.08 10.50 -1.94
C THR A 27 -15.87 10.13 -0.47
N ALA A 28 -16.12 8.87 -0.10
CA ALA A 28 -15.88 8.40 1.25
C ALA A 28 -14.38 8.18 1.49
N ASP A 29 -13.93 8.41 2.73
CA ASP A 29 -12.54 8.19 3.11
C ASP A 29 -12.21 6.68 3.16
N PRO A 30 -11.38 6.15 2.24
CA PRO A 30 -11.02 4.74 2.24
C PRO A 30 -10.10 4.37 3.42
N TYR A 31 -9.51 5.36 4.11
CA TYR A 31 -8.62 5.17 5.25
C TYR A 31 -9.28 5.53 6.59
N GLY A 32 -10.56 5.95 6.61
CA GLY A 32 -11.21 6.47 7.81
C GLY A 32 -11.34 5.47 8.96
N LYS A 33 -11.22 4.16 8.69
CA LYS A 33 -11.20 3.08 9.71
C LYS A 33 -9.79 2.58 10.05
N ASN A 34 -8.75 3.15 9.45
CA ASN A 34 -7.37 2.72 9.67
C ASN A 34 -6.87 3.25 11.01
N LEU A 35 -6.49 2.36 11.95
CA LEU A 35 -6.02 2.75 13.28
C LEU A 35 -4.80 3.67 13.24
N TYR A 36 -3.90 3.50 12.27
CA TYR A 36 -2.73 4.36 12.13
C TYR A 36 -3.10 5.76 11.66
N ALA A 37 -4.08 5.88 10.76
CA ALA A 37 -4.63 7.18 10.36
C ALA A 37 -5.30 7.90 11.55
N LEU A 38 -5.95 7.15 12.44
CA LEU A 38 -6.67 7.68 13.60
C LEU A 38 -5.75 8.11 14.76
N TYR A 39 -4.75 7.29 15.09
CA TYR A 39 -3.98 7.45 16.34
C TYR A 39 -2.59 8.04 16.16
N SER A 40 -2.01 8.03 14.95
CA SER A 40 -0.65 8.55 14.74
C SER A 40 -0.65 9.91 14.06
N LYS A 41 -0.41 10.95 14.85
CA LYS A 41 -0.21 12.33 14.34
C LYS A 41 0.90 12.41 13.28
N ARG A 42 1.93 11.57 13.41
CA ARG A 42 3.04 11.50 12.45
C ARG A 42 2.57 11.09 11.05
N PHE A 43 1.54 10.28 10.94
CA PHE A 43 1.05 9.75 9.65
C PHE A 43 -0.16 10.50 9.10
N GLN A 44 -0.77 11.43 9.85
CA GLN A 44 -1.95 12.18 9.41
C GLN A 44 -1.74 12.84 8.04
N ALA A 45 -0.66 13.60 7.86
CA ALA A 45 -0.38 14.27 6.58
C ALA A 45 -0.27 13.30 5.40
N ILE A 46 0.30 12.11 5.63
CA ILE A 46 0.44 11.07 4.60
C ILE A 46 -0.93 10.47 4.28
N TYR A 47 -1.73 10.12 5.29
CA TYR A 47 -3.07 9.57 5.06
C TYR A 47 -4.03 10.58 4.43
N ASP A 48 -3.91 11.86 4.78
CA ASP A 48 -4.66 12.94 4.11
C ASP A 48 -4.29 13.06 2.63
N HIS A 49 -2.99 12.98 2.31
CA HIS A 49 -2.54 12.95 0.93
C HIS A 49 -3.08 11.74 0.18
N LEU A 50 -2.96 10.54 0.77
CA LEU A 50 -3.47 9.30 0.17
C LEU A 50 -4.99 9.36 -0.06
N ARG A 51 -5.76 9.89 0.90
CA ARG A 51 -7.21 10.07 0.79
C ARG A 51 -7.57 10.97 -0.40
N ARG A 52 -6.87 12.11 -0.55
CA ARG A 52 -7.12 13.05 -1.65
C ARG A 52 -6.72 12.49 -3.01
N ALA A 53 -5.65 11.72 -3.08
CA ALA A 53 -5.16 11.11 -4.32
C ALA A 53 -5.97 9.88 -4.75
N PHE A 54 -6.70 9.24 -3.83
CA PHE A 54 -7.37 7.96 -4.06
C PHE A 54 -8.31 7.95 -5.29
N PRO A 55 -9.20 8.95 -5.50
CA PRO A 55 -10.08 8.95 -6.67
C PRO A 55 -9.33 8.94 -8.01
N ALA A 56 -8.18 9.62 -8.09
CA ALA A 56 -7.35 9.67 -9.30
C ALA A 56 -6.64 8.34 -9.61
N HIS A 57 -6.51 7.46 -8.60
CA HIS A 57 -5.92 6.12 -8.78
C HIS A 57 -6.94 5.02 -9.09
N LEU A 58 -8.25 5.35 -9.13
CA LEU A 58 -9.27 4.39 -9.54
C LEU A 58 -9.25 4.20 -11.05
N HIS A 59 -9.11 2.95 -11.48
CA HIS A 59 -9.17 2.57 -12.87
C HIS A 59 -10.63 2.32 -13.28
N GLN A 60 -11.09 3.03 -14.31
CA GLN A 60 -12.42 2.85 -14.88
C GLN A 60 -12.37 1.86 -16.03
N HIS A 61 -13.16 0.78 -15.95
CA HIS A 61 -13.24 -0.21 -17.01
C HIS A 61 -14.65 -0.81 -17.10
N ALA A 62 -15.24 -0.82 -18.30
CA ALA A 62 -16.58 -1.37 -18.56
C ALA A 62 -17.69 -0.88 -17.60
N GLY A 63 -17.68 0.41 -17.26
CA GLY A 63 -18.65 1.03 -16.35
C GLY A 63 -18.44 0.68 -14.87
N ARG A 64 -17.35 0.00 -14.53
CA ARG A 64 -16.98 -0.38 -13.16
C ARG A 64 -15.67 0.29 -12.75
N GLN A 65 -15.48 0.39 -11.43
CA GLN A 65 -14.31 1.01 -10.82
C GLN A 65 -13.43 -0.05 -10.19
N TYR A 66 -12.12 0.07 -10.39
CA TYR A 66 -11.14 -0.86 -9.87
C TYR A 66 -10.04 -0.11 -9.13
N ARG A 67 -9.63 -0.65 -7.98
CA ARG A 67 -8.43 -0.20 -7.28
C ARG A 67 -7.29 -1.18 -7.54
N LEU A 68 -6.08 -0.65 -7.68
CA LEU A 68 -4.88 -1.48 -7.75
C LEU A 68 -4.52 -1.97 -6.33
N ARG A 69 -4.29 -3.27 -6.19
CA ARG A 69 -3.80 -3.90 -4.96
C ARG A 69 -2.47 -4.54 -5.28
N CYS A 70 -1.49 -4.37 -4.39
CA CYS A 70 -0.14 -4.89 -4.57
C CYS A 70 0.34 -5.51 -3.26
N LEU A 71 1.05 -6.63 -3.37
CA LEU A 71 1.85 -7.17 -2.29
C LEU A 71 3.27 -6.58 -2.32
N PRO A 72 3.95 -6.50 -1.17
CA PRO A 72 5.39 -6.26 -1.15
C PRO A 72 6.10 -7.32 -1.98
N PHE A 73 7.06 -6.89 -2.81
CA PHE A 73 7.90 -7.82 -3.56
C PHE A 73 8.82 -8.62 -2.63
N PHE A 74 9.29 -7.97 -1.56
CA PHE A 74 10.07 -8.60 -0.50
C PHE A 74 9.69 -8.01 0.86
N TYR A 75 10.08 -8.71 1.92
CA TYR A 75 9.94 -8.27 3.30
C TYR A 75 11.33 -8.18 3.93
N ILE A 76 11.57 -7.13 4.71
CA ILE A 76 12.70 -7.10 5.64
C ILE A 76 12.21 -7.75 6.93
N ILE A 77 12.59 -9.01 7.12
CA ILE A 77 12.37 -9.74 8.37
C ILE A 77 13.68 -9.80 9.13
N GLY A 78 13.63 -9.53 10.44
CA GLY A 78 14.83 -9.52 11.26
C GLY A 78 14.50 -9.27 12.73
N GLN A 79 15.40 -9.68 13.60
CA GLN A 79 15.26 -9.45 15.04
C GLN A 79 15.52 -7.98 15.39
N PRO A 80 14.99 -7.48 16.52
CA PRO A 80 15.36 -6.17 17.01
C PRO A 80 16.87 -6.01 17.12
N LYS A 81 17.38 -4.83 16.75
CA LYS A 81 18.79 -4.43 16.89
C LYS A 81 19.81 -5.14 15.98
N CYS A 82 19.38 -5.89 14.96
CA CYS A 82 20.30 -6.48 13.98
C CYS A 82 20.58 -5.60 12.73
N GLY A 83 20.36 -4.28 12.83
CA GLY A 83 20.66 -3.35 11.74
C GLY A 83 19.60 -3.25 10.63
N THR A 84 18.40 -3.79 10.82
CA THR A 84 17.29 -3.67 9.84
C THR A 84 16.91 -2.23 9.51
N THR A 85 17.12 -1.29 10.45
CA THR A 85 16.89 0.14 10.22
C THR A 85 17.89 0.71 9.21
N ASP A 86 19.19 0.44 9.37
CA ASP A 86 20.21 0.89 8.41
C ASP A 86 19.98 0.28 7.03
N LEU A 87 19.71 -1.03 6.97
CA LEU A 87 19.38 -1.71 5.71
C LEU A 87 18.16 -1.07 5.01
N TYR A 88 17.07 -0.81 5.74
CA TYR A 88 15.90 -0.13 5.19
C TYR A 88 16.27 1.25 4.64
N ASP A 89 17.02 2.05 5.42
CA ASP A 89 17.32 3.43 5.07
C ASP A 89 18.24 3.49 3.84
N ARG A 90 19.16 2.53 3.68
CA ARG A 90 19.99 2.35 2.48
C ARG A 90 19.17 1.92 1.27
N LEU A 91 18.28 0.93 1.40
CA LEU A 91 17.43 0.46 0.30
C LEU A 91 16.49 1.54 -0.20
N ARG A 92 16.04 2.43 0.68
CA ARG A 92 15.17 3.56 0.33
C ARG A 92 15.84 4.58 -0.61
N LEU A 93 17.16 4.55 -0.73
CA LEU A 93 17.90 5.39 -1.68
C LEU A 93 17.85 4.84 -3.12
N HIS A 94 17.46 3.58 -3.29
CA HIS A 94 17.39 2.98 -4.63
C HIS A 94 16.13 3.46 -5.37
N PRO A 95 16.25 3.98 -6.60
CA PRO A 95 15.13 4.64 -7.29
C PRO A 95 13.95 3.70 -7.60
N GLU A 96 14.22 2.41 -7.75
CA GLU A 96 13.17 1.41 -8.04
C GLU A 96 12.56 0.77 -6.78
N VAL A 97 13.03 1.13 -5.58
CA VAL A 97 12.56 0.53 -4.33
C VAL A 97 11.73 1.55 -3.58
N HIS A 98 10.44 1.23 -3.44
CA HIS A 98 9.50 2.01 -2.63
C HIS A 98 9.07 1.20 -1.41
N PHE A 99 9.09 1.85 -0.25
CA PHE A 99 8.61 1.28 1.00
C PHE A 99 7.22 1.81 1.35
N THR A 100 6.50 1.02 2.15
CA THR A 100 5.24 1.45 2.75
C THR A 100 5.45 2.65 3.66
N THR A 101 4.37 3.40 3.88
CA THR A 101 4.35 4.61 4.72
C THR A 101 4.81 4.37 6.15
N MET A 102 4.75 3.12 6.62
CA MET A 102 5.06 2.72 7.98
C MET A 102 5.91 1.45 8.02
N LYS A 103 6.89 1.44 8.95
CA LYS A 103 7.63 0.23 9.37
C LYS A 103 6.81 -0.50 10.43
N GLU A 104 6.93 -1.83 10.50
CA GLU A 104 6.36 -2.65 11.61
C GLU A 104 4.82 -2.52 11.79
N PRO A 105 4.00 -2.89 10.78
CA PRO A 105 2.53 -2.82 10.85
C PRO A 105 1.85 -3.95 11.63
N HIS A 106 2.58 -4.65 12.49
CA HIS A 106 2.10 -5.81 13.24
C HIS A 106 1.50 -5.41 14.59
#